data_AF-A0A1I8IAB4-F1
#
_entry.id   AF-A0A1I8IAB4-F1
#
_cell.length_a   1.000
_cell.length_b   1.000
_cell.length_c   1.000
_cell.angle_alpha   90.00
_cell.angle_beta   90.00
_cell.angle_gamma   90.00
#
_symmetry.space_group_name_H-M   'P 1'
#
loop_
_entity.id
_entity.type
_entity.pdbx_description
1 polymer ?
#
loop_
_entity_poly.entity_id
_entity_poly.type
_entity_poly.pdbx_seq_one_letter_code
_entity_poly.pdbx_strand_id
1 'polypeptide(L)'
;LIIYSFCVVTSFVLYVRLDYYFYDDQIPSKRNFLSCFTASQAPIVHADFGINIFYAVVFVIRLVASNSTLSFWLTMDTMADHVTLLPSLIMYILNRHLLAFQYARLVGLRFIVNTLIYCSIIRGEKYIRLFNLLIQIISVWLISAGFFQLIEGVGDFWLEEGLTSAGFISFHDCFYFLLITMSTVGYGDISPRTILGKFFIILFVVVAL
;
A
#
# COMPACT_ATOMS: atom_id res chain seq x y z
N LEU A 1 -8.88 -0.73 18.97
CA LEU A 1 -7.43 -0.83 18.68
C LEU A 1 -7.04 -2.22 18.19
N ILE A 2 -7.27 -3.29 18.98
CA ILE A 2 -6.95 -4.67 18.60
C ILE A 2 -7.57 -5.08 17.24
N ILE A 3 -8.88 -4.88 17.09
CA ILE A 3 -9.60 -5.18 15.84
C ILE A 3 -9.01 -4.40 14.65
N TYR A 4 -8.69 -3.13 14.85
CA TYR A 4 -8.09 -2.29 13.83
C TYR A 4 -6.71 -2.82 13.39
N SER A 5 -5.83 -3.15 14.33
CA SER A 5 -4.52 -3.74 14.03
C SER A 5 -4.64 -5.08 13.30
N PHE A 6 -5.61 -5.92 13.67
CA PHE A 6 -5.89 -7.17 12.96
C PHE A 6 -6.34 -6.89 11.53
N CYS A 7 -7.29 -5.98 11.32
CA CYS A 7 -7.75 -5.56 10.00
C CYS A 7 -6.62 -5.01 9.12
N VAL A 8 -5.63 -4.30 9.69
CA VAL A 8 -4.46 -3.82 8.94
C VAL A 8 -3.67 -4.99 8.38
N VAL A 9 -3.33 -5.96 9.23
CA VAL A 9 -2.58 -7.15 8.82
C VAL A 9 -3.37 -7.97 7.80
N THR A 10 -4.66 -8.22 8.04
CA THR A 10 -5.51 -8.94 7.09
C THR A 10 -5.61 -8.21 5.75
N SER A 11 -5.74 -6.88 5.77
CA SER A 11 -5.81 -6.08 4.53
C SER A 11 -4.53 -6.18 3.70
N PHE A 12 -3.36 -6.25 4.36
CA PHE A 12 -2.08 -6.45 3.68
C PHE A 12 -1.98 -7.86 3.07
N VAL A 13 -2.40 -8.88 3.82
CA VAL A 13 -2.40 -10.27 3.31
C VAL A 13 -3.33 -10.41 2.11
N LEU A 14 -4.52 -9.79 2.16
CA LEU A 14 -5.43 -9.76 1.01
C LEU A 14 -4.84 -9.00 -0.17
N TYR A 15 -4.17 -7.87 0.06
CA TYR A 15 -3.49 -7.12 -0.98
C TYR A 15 -2.44 -7.98 -1.71
N VAL A 16 -1.55 -8.64 -0.96
CA VAL A 16 -0.54 -9.55 -1.52
C VAL A 16 -1.18 -10.72 -2.26
N ARG A 17 -2.26 -11.28 -1.71
CA ARG A 17 -2.95 -12.41 -2.34
C ARG A 17 -3.66 -12.01 -3.63
N LEU A 18 -4.26 -10.83 -3.64
CA LEU A 18 -4.85 -10.23 -4.83
C LEU A 18 -3.76 -10.01 -5.88
N ASP A 19 -2.65 -9.36 -5.51
CA ASP A 19 -1.50 -9.12 -6.39
C ASP A 19 -1.03 -10.38 -7.12
N TYR A 20 -0.84 -11.48 -6.37
CA TYR A 20 -0.49 -12.79 -6.95
C TYR A 20 -1.55 -13.32 -7.92
N TYR A 21 -2.82 -13.22 -7.55
CA TYR A 21 -3.92 -13.67 -8.40
C TYR A 21 -3.94 -12.89 -9.73
N PHE A 22 -3.68 -11.59 -9.67
CA PHE A 22 -3.62 -10.73 -10.84
C PHE A 22 -2.34 -10.89 -11.66
N TYR A 23 -1.24 -11.35 -11.06
CA TYR A 23 -0.02 -11.69 -11.78
C TYR A 23 -0.22 -12.92 -12.69
N ASP A 24 -0.94 -13.94 -12.21
CA ASP A 24 -1.11 -15.22 -12.90
C ASP A 24 -2.12 -15.15 -14.07
N ASP A 25 -3.15 -14.31 -13.95
CA ASP A 25 -4.21 -14.15 -14.97
C ASP A 25 -3.82 -13.27 -16.18
N GLN A 26 -2.67 -12.57 -16.16
CA GLN A 26 -2.28 -11.67 -17.25
C GLN A 26 -1.63 -12.38 -18.45
N ILE A 27 -2.45 -12.57 -19.49
CA ILE A 27 -2.01 -12.92 -20.85
C ILE A 27 -1.07 -11.83 -21.40
N PRO A 28 0.08 -12.17 -22.04
CA PRO A 28 1.19 -11.25 -22.37
C PRO A 28 0.87 -10.07 -23.32
N SER A 29 -0.38 -9.89 -23.78
CA SER A 29 -0.73 -8.94 -24.85
C SER A 29 -1.50 -7.68 -24.42
N LYS A 30 -1.89 -7.52 -23.14
CA LYS A 30 -2.48 -6.26 -22.63
C LYS A 30 -2.01 -5.94 -21.19
N ARG A 31 -0.81 -5.35 -21.09
CA ARG A 31 -0.19 -4.86 -19.85
C ARG A 31 -0.83 -3.54 -19.37
N ASN A 32 -2.13 -3.55 -19.07
CA ASN A 32 -2.78 -2.35 -18.53
C ASN A 32 -3.03 -2.55 -17.03
N PHE A 33 -2.26 -1.87 -16.18
CA PHE A 33 -2.44 -1.80 -14.72
C PHE A 33 -3.81 -1.27 -14.29
N LEU A 34 -4.49 -0.52 -15.17
CA LEU A 34 -5.88 -0.07 -15.02
C LEU A 34 -6.92 -1.02 -15.63
N SER A 35 -6.58 -2.29 -15.87
CA SER A 35 -7.57 -3.28 -16.29
C SER A 35 -8.56 -3.55 -15.15
N CYS A 36 -9.70 -2.90 -15.29
CA CYS A 36 -10.84 -3.03 -14.40
C CYS A 36 -11.54 -4.34 -14.69
N PHE A 37 -11.31 -5.37 -13.89
CA PHE A 37 -12.04 -6.63 -14.01
C PHE A 37 -13.38 -6.55 -13.27
N THR A 38 -14.40 -7.18 -13.84
CA THR A 38 -15.73 -7.32 -13.26
C THR A 38 -15.65 -8.15 -11.98
N ALA A 39 -15.96 -7.50 -10.87
CA ALA A 39 -15.83 -7.96 -9.49
C ALA A 39 -16.77 -9.11 -9.08
N SER A 40 -17.24 -9.97 -9.99
CA SER A 40 -18.41 -10.80 -9.75
C SER A 40 -18.15 -12.23 -9.28
N GLN A 41 -16.90 -12.73 -9.18
CA GLN A 41 -16.68 -14.16 -8.87
C GLN A 41 -15.57 -14.50 -7.85
N ALA A 42 -14.83 -13.53 -7.30
CA ALA A 42 -13.75 -13.83 -6.35
C ALA A 42 -14.16 -13.52 -4.89
N PRO A 43 -14.15 -14.50 -3.95
CA PRO A 43 -14.47 -14.26 -2.54
C PRO A 43 -13.53 -13.26 -1.86
N ILE A 44 -12.32 -13.10 -2.41
CA ILE A 44 -11.27 -12.19 -1.92
C ILE A 44 -11.71 -10.72 -2.07
N VAL A 45 -12.42 -10.38 -3.15
CA VAL A 45 -12.91 -9.01 -3.41
C VAL A 45 -14.01 -8.62 -2.42
N HIS A 46 -14.90 -9.56 -2.08
CA HIS A 46 -15.92 -9.34 -1.05
C HIS A 46 -15.29 -9.14 0.34
N ALA A 47 -14.22 -9.87 0.66
CA ALA A 47 -13.48 -9.69 1.90
C ALA A 47 -12.79 -8.31 1.98
N ASP A 48 -12.13 -7.87 0.91
CA ASP A 48 -11.52 -6.53 0.82
C ASP A 48 -12.58 -5.42 0.97
N PHE A 49 -13.77 -5.61 0.37
CA PHE A 49 -14.89 -4.69 0.54
C PHE A 49 -15.36 -4.60 1.99
N GLY A 50 -15.54 -5.72 2.69
CA GLY A 50 -15.91 -5.74 4.10
C GLY A 50 -14.91 -4.99 4.99
N ILE A 51 -13.61 -5.13 4.70
CA ILE A 51 -12.55 -4.41 5.40
C ILE A 51 -12.59 -2.91 5.09
N ASN A 52 -12.84 -2.51 3.83
CA ASN A 52 -12.99 -1.10 3.46
C ASN A 52 -14.17 -0.43 4.17
N ILE A 53 -15.30 -1.13 4.32
CA ILE A 53 -16.44 -0.64 5.12
C ILE A 53 -16.02 -0.40 6.57
N PHE A 54 -15.30 -1.35 7.17
CA PHE A 54 -14.81 -1.18 8.53
C PHE A 54 -13.94 0.07 8.67
N TYR A 55 -13.01 0.32 7.74
CA TYR A 55 -12.20 1.54 7.75
C TYR A 55 -13.00 2.81 7.52
N ALA A 56 -14.03 2.78 6.67
CA ALA A 56 -14.92 3.91 6.47
C ALA A 56 -15.67 4.27 7.78
N VAL A 57 -16.17 3.27 8.52
CA VAL A 57 -16.80 3.50 9.82
C VAL A 57 -15.80 4.08 10.83
N VAL A 58 -14.58 3.53 10.90
CA VAL A 58 -13.53 4.06 11.79
C VAL A 58 -13.11 5.48 11.41
N PHE A 59 -13.08 5.81 10.12
CA PHE A 59 -12.84 7.16 9.63
C PHE A 59 -13.95 8.12 10.06
N VAL A 60 -15.22 7.75 9.90
CA VAL A 60 -16.37 8.57 10.33
C VAL A 60 -16.36 8.80 11.84
N ILE A 61 -16.09 7.77 12.64
CA ILE A 61 -15.97 7.91 14.10
C ILE A 61 -14.86 8.91 14.46
N ARG A 62 -13.69 8.80 13.81
CA ARG A 62 -12.57 9.74 14.02
C ARG A 62 -12.90 11.16 13.58
N LEU A 63 -13.65 11.32 12.49
CA LEU A 63 -14.12 12.61 11.98
C LEU A 63 -15.06 13.29 12.98
N VAL A 64 -16.06 12.56 13.51
CA VAL A 64 -17.03 13.09 14.48
C VAL A 64 -16.37 13.41 15.83
N ALA A 65 -15.37 12.64 16.23
CA ALA A 65 -14.63 12.86 17.47
C ALA A 65 -13.64 14.04 17.40
N SER A 66 -13.39 14.62 16.22
CA SER A 66 -12.40 15.69 16.08
C SER A 66 -12.96 17.06 16.49
N ASN A 67 -12.22 17.77 17.35
CA ASN A 67 -12.55 19.13 17.79
C ASN A 67 -12.36 20.19 16.69
N SER A 68 -11.54 19.92 15.67
CA SER A 68 -11.34 20.81 14.53
C SER A 68 -11.23 20.02 13.23
N THR A 69 -11.97 20.43 12.22
CA THR A 69 -11.99 19.72 10.93
C THR A 69 -10.66 19.92 10.19
N LEU A 70 -10.17 21.15 10.03
CA LEU A 70 -8.96 21.40 9.22
C LEU A 70 -7.70 20.67 9.73
N SER A 71 -7.44 20.67 11.03
CA SER A 71 -6.29 19.97 11.61
C SER A 71 -6.41 18.45 11.47
N PHE A 72 -7.64 17.94 11.50
CA PHE A 72 -7.91 16.52 11.30
C PHE A 72 -7.61 16.09 9.86
N TRP A 73 -8.02 16.89 8.88
CA TRP A 73 -7.81 16.60 7.46
C TRP A 73 -6.33 16.57 7.06
N LEU A 74 -5.47 17.33 7.73
CA LEU A 74 -4.03 17.43 7.45
C LEU A 74 -3.15 16.45 8.23
N THR A 75 -3.75 15.53 9.00
CA THR A 75 -2.99 14.52 9.75
C THR A 75 -2.52 13.41 8.79
N MET A 76 -1.27 12.93 8.93
CA MET A 76 -0.72 11.90 8.04
C MET A 76 -1.55 10.60 7.98
N ASP A 77 -2.14 10.20 9.11
CA ASP A 77 -3.00 9.01 9.17
C ASP A 77 -4.30 9.21 8.38
N THR A 78 -4.93 10.38 8.49
CA THR A 78 -6.16 10.66 7.77
C THR A 78 -5.88 10.84 6.28
N MET A 79 -4.76 11.46 5.90
CA MET A 79 -4.36 11.54 4.48
C MET A 79 -4.23 10.15 3.84
N ALA A 80 -3.61 9.19 4.52
CA ALA A 80 -3.52 7.80 4.05
C ALA A 80 -4.92 7.15 3.93
N ASP A 81 -5.83 7.43 4.86
CA ASP A 81 -7.22 6.96 4.78
C ASP A 81 -7.95 7.56 3.57
N HIS A 82 -7.76 8.84 3.23
CA HIS A 82 -8.38 9.45 2.05
C HIS A 82 -7.93 8.79 0.75
N VAL A 83 -6.62 8.55 0.61
CA VAL A 83 -6.02 7.92 -0.58
C VAL A 83 -6.53 6.49 -0.79
N THR A 84 -6.93 5.80 0.27
CA THR A 84 -7.40 4.41 0.20
C THR A 84 -8.93 4.30 0.09
N LEU A 85 -9.66 5.10 0.88
CA LEU A 85 -11.12 5.04 0.95
C LEU A 85 -11.81 5.66 -0.26
N LEU A 86 -11.31 6.79 -0.79
CA LEU A 86 -11.97 7.45 -1.93
C LEU A 86 -11.91 6.59 -3.19
N PRO A 87 -10.75 6.08 -3.62
CA PRO A 87 -10.70 5.25 -4.82
C PRO A 87 -11.45 3.92 -4.63
N SER A 88 -11.41 3.30 -3.45
CA SER A 88 -12.14 2.04 -3.22
C SER A 88 -13.65 2.22 -3.28
N LEU A 89 -14.19 3.34 -2.78
CA LEU A 89 -15.62 3.65 -2.87
C LEU A 89 -16.05 3.91 -4.32
N ILE A 90 -15.28 4.72 -5.06
CA ILE A 90 -15.56 4.99 -6.48
C ILE A 90 -15.54 3.70 -7.29
N MET A 91 -14.52 2.87 -7.11
CA MET A 91 -14.36 1.62 -7.85
C MET A 91 -15.49 0.64 -7.54
N TYR A 92 -15.96 0.58 -6.30
CA TYR A 92 -17.15 -0.20 -5.94
C TYR A 92 -18.40 0.25 -6.70
N ILE A 93 -18.69 1.55 -6.76
CA ILE A 93 -19.83 2.09 -7.52
C ILE A 93 -19.72 1.72 -9.00
N LEU A 94 -18.50 1.72 -9.54
CA LEU A 94 -18.23 1.37 -10.93
C LEU A 94 -18.23 -0.16 -11.19
N ASN A 95 -18.44 -1.01 -10.18
CA ASN A 95 -18.29 -2.47 -10.26
C ASN A 95 -16.91 -2.92 -10.77
N ARG A 96 -15.87 -2.15 -10.43
CA ARG A 96 -14.48 -2.38 -10.84
C ARG A 96 -13.61 -2.52 -9.59
N HIS A 97 -12.50 -3.24 -9.70
CA HIS A 97 -11.51 -3.34 -8.61
C HIS A 97 -10.21 -2.65 -9.02
N LEU A 98 -9.57 -1.92 -8.09
CA LEU A 98 -8.28 -1.27 -8.29
C LEU A 98 -7.36 -1.57 -7.11
N LEU A 99 -6.24 -2.20 -7.41
CA LEU A 99 -5.21 -2.54 -6.43
C LEU A 99 -4.32 -1.35 -6.07
N ALA A 100 -4.22 -0.39 -7.00
CA ALA A 100 -3.19 0.63 -7.02
C ALA A 100 -3.03 1.36 -5.68
N PHE A 101 -4.10 1.76 -5.02
CA PHE A 101 -4.00 2.61 -3.83
C PHE A 101 -3.94 1.85 -2.50
N GLN A 102 -4.05 0.53 -2.50
CA GLN A 102 -4.25 -0.25 -1.27
C GLN A 102 -3.02 -0.32 -0.37
N TYR A 103 -1.81 -0.12 -0.90
CA TYR A 103 -0.57 -0.11 -0.10
C TYR A 103 -0.52 1.04 0.92
N ALA A 104 -1.25 2.13 0.71
CA ALA A 104 -1.27 3.25 1.65
C ALA A 104 -1.88 2.86 3.02
N ARG A 105 -2.64 1.75 3.10
CA ARG A 105 -3.12 1.19 4.38
C ARG A 105 -1.99 0.72 5.30
N LEU A 106 -0.79 0.47 4.76
CA LEU A 106 0.36 -0.02 5.53
C LEU A 106 0.94 1.02 6.49
N VAL A 107 0.57 2.29 6.31
CA VAL A 107 0.75 3.36 7.31
C VAL A 107 0.15 2.95 8.67
N GLY A 108 -0.92 2.14 8.64
CA GLY A 108 -1.61 1.62 9.81
C GLY A 108 -0.81 0.58 10.62
N LEU A 109 0.31 0.05 10.12
CA LEU A 109 1.13 -0.92 10.86
C LEU A 109 1.65 -0.34 12.18
N ARG A 110 1.83 0.99 12.26
CA ARG A 110 2.23 1.72 13.47
C ARG A 110 1.26 1.49 14.63
N PHE A 111 -0.03 1.28 14.37
CA PHE A 111 -1.02 0.99 15.40
C PHE A 111 -0.82 -0.39 16.07
N ILE A 112 -0.10 -1.32 15.43
CA ILE A 112 0.23 -2.62 16.04
C ILE A 112 1.03 -2.42 17.33
N VAL A 113 1.95 -1.46 17.35
CA VAL A 113 2.75 -1.20 18.56
C VAL A 113 1.87 -0.68 19.69
N ASN A 114 0.95 0.24 19.39
CA ASN A 114 -0.04 0.73 20.36
C ASN A 114 -0.92 -0.42 20.90
N THR A 115 -1.30 -1.37 20.04
CA THR A 115 -2.05 -2.57 20.44
C THR A 115 -1.22 -3.49 21.32
N LEU A 116 0.07 -3.63 21.05
CA LEU A 116 0.99 -4.45 21.84
C LEU A 116 1.20 -3.88 23.26
N ILE A 117 1.22 -2.55 23.38
CA ILE A 117 1.23 -1.83 24.66
C ILE A 117 -0.08 -2.05 25.40
N TYR A 118 -1.22 -1.91 24.71
CA TYR A 118 -2.55 -2.12 25.30
C TYR A 118 -2.73 -3.53 25.86
N CYS A 119 -2.26 -4.56 25.14
CA CYS A 119 -2.30 -5.96 25.60
C CYS A 119 -1.30 -6.27 26.72
N SER A 120 -0.53 -5.28 27.22
CA SER A 120 0.47 -5.44 28.28
C SER A 120 1.56 -6.48 27.98
N ILE A 121 1.81 -6.77 26.69
CA ILE A 121 2.86 -7.70 26.21
C ILE A 121 4.23 -7.05 26.35
N ILE A 122 4.33 -5.77 25.99
CA ILE A 122 5.56 -4.98 26.11
C ILE A 122 5.38 -3.96 27.23
N ARG A 123 6.20 -4.07 28.29
CA ARG A 123 6.11 -3.19 29.46
C ARG A 123 7.31 -2.26 29.64
N GLY A 124 8.46 -2.60 29.06
CA GLY A 124 9.67 -1.77 29.21
C GLY A 124 9.75 -0.66 28.17
N GLU A 125 10.03 0.57 28.61
CA GLU A 125 10.16 1.75 27.72
C GLU A 125 11.18 1.55 26.59
N LYS A 126 12.30 0.89 26.90
CA LYS A 126 13.35 0.57 25.92
C LYS A 126 12.79 -0.30 24.79
N TYR A 127 12.04 -1.33 25.13
CA TYR A 127 11.42 -2.22 24.15
C TYR A 127 10.33 -1.50 23.37
N ILE A 128 9.52 -0.65 24.00
CA ILE A 128 8.49 0.13 23.30
C ILE A 128 9.13 1.02 22.22
N ARG A 129 10.21 1.73 22.53
CA ARG A 129 10.92 2.57 21.56
C ARG A 129 11.54 1.73 20.43
N LEU A 130 12.16 0.61 20.76
CA LEU A 130 12.74 -0.29 19.76
C LEU A 130 11.69 -0.84 18.79
N PHE A 131 10.57 -1.36 19.31
CA PHE A 131 9.49 -1.90 18.47
C PHE A 131 8.83 -0.82 17.61
N ASN A 132 8.65 0.40 18.13
CA ASN A 132 8.17 1.54 17.34
C ASN A 132 9.09 1.83 16.15
N LEU A 133 10.41 1.88 16.37
CA LEU A 133 11.38 2.13 15.30
C LEU A 133 11.37 1.00 14.25
N LEU A 134 11.37 -0.26 14.70
CA LEU A 134 11.37 -1.42 13.79
C LEU A 134 10.12 -1.46 12.91
N ILE A 135 8.93 -1.27 13.50
CA ILE A 135 7.67 -1.24 12.75
C ILE A 135 7.61 -0.03 11.82
N GLN A 136 8.13 1.12 12.23
CA GLN A 136 8.21 2.29 11.37
C GLN A 136 9.10 2.05 10.15
N ILE A 137 10.29 1.46 10.32
CA ILE A 137 11.20 1.12 9.21
C ILE A 137 10.52 0.14 8.24
N ILE A 138 9.93 -0.95 8.76
CA ILE A 138 9.23 -1.94 7.94
C ILE A 138 8.06 -1.29 7.18
N SER A 139 7.29 -0.42 7.85
CA SER A 139 6.16 0.26 7.21
C SER A 139 6.60 1.16 6.05
N VAL A 140 7.71 1.89 6.20
CA VAL A 140 8.26 2.75 5.15
C VAL A 140 8.70 1.93 3.95
N TRP A 141 9.34 0.77 4.16
CA TRP A 141 9.75 -0.11 3.07
C TRP A 141 8.56 -0.67 2.29
N LEU A 142 7.54 -1.15 3.00
CA LEU A 142 6.35 -1.72 2.36
C LEU A 142 5.55 -0.67 1.58
N ILE A 143 5.41 0.55 2.13
CA ILE A 143 4.77 1.67 1.43
C ILE A 143 5.56 2.05 0.18
N SER A 144 6.89 2.11 0.28
CA SER A 144 7.77 2.43 -0.84
C SER A 144 7.67 1.38 -1.95
N ALA A 145 7.58 0.09 -1.59
CA ALA A 145 7.41 -1.00 -2.55
C ALA A 145 6.07 -0.90 -3.30
N GLY A 146 4.98 -0.61 -2.59
CA GLY A 146 3.68 -0.41 -3.21
C GLY A 146 3.63 0.85 -4.08
N PHE A 147 4.30 1.93 -3.66
CA PHE A 147 4.41 3.16 -4.47
C PHE A 147 5.21 2.92 -5.76
N PHE A 148 6.33 2.20 -5.66
CA PHE A 148 7.12 1.80 -6.83
C PHE A 148 6.31 0.94 -7.80
N GLN A 149 5.58 -0.04 -7.28
CA GLN A 149 4.67 -0.88 -8.06
C GLN A 149 3.60 -0.05 -8.79
N LEU A 150 3.04 0.96 -8.13
CA LEU A 150 2.07 1.87 -8.75
C LEU A 150 2.70 2.66 -9.90
N ILE A 151 3.90 3.20 -9.72
CA ILE A 151 4.57 4.00 -10.76
C ILE A 151 4.87 3.14 -12.00
N GLU A 152 5.50 1.98 -11.82
CA GLU A 152 5.83 1.08 -12.94
C GLU A 152 4.57 0.49 -13.60
N GLY A 153 3.50 0.31 -12.83
CA GLY A 153 2.19 -0.10 -13.33
C GLY A 153 1.50 0.98 -14.17
N VAL A 154 1.50 2.23 -13.72
CA VAL A 154 0.89 3.37 -14.46
C VAL A 154 1.67 3.68 -15.74
N GLY A 155 2.99 3.53 -15.73
CA GLY A 155 3.84 3.88 -16.86
C GLY A 155 4.07 5.40 -17.00
N ASP A 156 4.80 5.78 -18.05
CA ASP A 156 5.07 7.20 -18.35
C ASP A 156 3.89 7.81 -19.12
N PHE A 157 2.87 8.27 -18.41
CA PHE A 157 1.59 8.73 -18.99
C PHE A 157 1.72 9.95 -19.93
N TRP A 158 2.83 10.68 -19.91
CA TRP A 158 3.07 11.88 -20.74
C TRP A 158 3.82 11.59 -22.04
N LEU A 159 4.34 10.38 -22.26
CA LEU A 159 4.94 9.98 -23.54
C LEU A 159 4.00 9.03 -24.29
N GLU A 160 3.83 9.24 -25.59
CA GLU A 160 3.02 8.35 -26.45
C GLU A 160 3.56 6.91 -26.45
N GLU A 161 4.87 6.74 -26.33
CA GLU A 161 5.53 5.43 -26.18
C GLU A 161 5.58 4.93 -24.71
N GLY A 162 5.29 5.81 -23.74
CA GLY A 162 5.43 5.56 -22.31
C GLY A 162 4.44 4.55 -21.73
N LEU A 163 3.28 4.39 -22.37
CA LEU A 163 2.31 3.34 -22.01
C LEU A 163 2.79 1.94 -22.42
N THR A 164 3.71 1.80 -23.39
CA THR A 164 4.26 0.50 -23.77
C THR A 164 5.33 -0.01 -22.79
N SER A 165 5.93 0.92 -22.04
CA SER A 165 6.90 0.66 -20.96
C SER A 165 6.23 0.19 -19.67
N ALA A 166 4.91 0.36 -19.53
CA ALA A 166 4.14 -0.11 -18.38
C ALA A 166 4.24 -1.64 -18.28
N GLY A 167 4.78 -2.12 -17.16
CA GLY A 167 4.96 -3.54 -16.88
C GLY A 167 4.40 -3.85 -15.51
N PHE A 168 3.52 -4.86 -15.43
CA PHE A 168 3.08 -5.36 -14.14
C PHE A 168 4.24 -6.14 -13.50
N ILE A 169 4.74 -5.63 -12.39
CA ILE A 169 5.75 -6.27 -11.55
C ILE A 169 5.03 -6.66 -10.26
N SER A 170 5.22 -7.90 -9.80
CA SER A 170 4.62 -8.36 -8.55
C SER A 170 5.09 -7.50 -7.38
N PHE A 171 4.26 -7.34 -6.36
CA PHE A 171 4.62 -6.64 -5.13
C PHE A 171 5.88 -7.26 -4.49
N HIS A 172 6.02 -8.58 -4.55
CA HIS A 172 7.18 -9.30 -4.03
C HIS A 172 8.49 -8.91 -4.72
N ASP A 173 8.45 -8.79 -6.04
CA ASP A 173 9.61 -8.39 -6.86
C ASP A 173 9.97 -6.93 -6.60
N CYS A 174 8.96 -6.06 -6.41
CA CYS A 174 9.15 -4.67 -6.02
C CYS A 174 9.78 -4.55 -4.62
N PHE A 175 9.30 -5.34 -3.66
CA PHE A 175 9.86 -5.36 -2.30
C PHE A 175 11.29 -5.88 -2.29
N TYR A 176 11.56 -6.96 -3.03
CA TYR A 176 12.91 -7.50 -3.22
C TYR A 176 13.84 -6.45 -3.83
N PHE A 177 13.42 -5.78 -4.91
CA PHE A 177 14.20 -4.76 -5.60
C PHE A 177 14.58 -3.59 -4.66
N LEU A 178 13.63 -3.08 -3.86
CA LEU A 178 13.94 -2.02 -2.90
C LEU A 178 14.87 -2.49 -1.77
N LEU A 179 14.74 -3.74 -1.32
CA LEU A 179 15.59 -4.31 -0.28
C LEU A 179 17.03 -4.47 -0.75
N ILE A 180 17.27 -4.97 -1.97
CA ILE A 180 18.62 -5.09 -2.54
C ILE A 180 19.23 -3.72 -2.88
N THR A 181 18.38 -2.75 -3.21
CA THR A 181 18.82 -1.38 -3.52
C THR A 181 19.26 -0.66 -2.24
N MET A 182 18.47 -0.74 -1.16
CA MET A 182 18.81 -0.14 0.13
C MET A 182 20.01 -0.82 0.78
N SER A 183 20.15 -2.13 0.64
CA SER A 183 21.34 -2.84 1.13
C SER A 183 22.59 -2.57 0.30
N THR A 184 22.50 -1.74 -0.75
CA THR A 184 23.57 -1.38 -1.69
C THR A 184 24.18 -2.56 -2.45
N VAL A 185 23.47 -3.70 -2.49
CA VAL A 185 23.90 -4.90 -3.24
C VAL A 185 23.67 -4.73 -4.73
N GLY A 186 22.46 -4.31 -5.13
CA GLY A 186 22.13 -3.95 -6.52
C GLY A 186 22.47 -5.01 -7.58
N TYR A 187 21.89 -6.21 -7.50
CA TYR A 187 22.14 -7.29 -8.46
C TYR A 187 21.83 -6.92 -9.92
N GLY A 188 20.90 -5.99 -10.15
CA GLY A 188 20.54 -5.49 -11.49
C GLY A 188 19.64 -6.44 -12.30
N ASP A 189 19.04 -7.43 -11.66
CA ASP A 189 18.07 -8.37 -12.23
C ASP A 189 16.71 -7.71 -12.48
N ILE A 190 16.27 -6.85 -11.57
CA ILE A 190 15.11 -5.98 -11.71
C ILE A 190 15.59 -4.52 -11.78
N SER A 191 15.03 -3.75 -12.70
CA SER A 191 15.33 -2.33 -12.85
C SER A 191 14.09 -1.54 -13.28
N PRO A 192 13.97 -0.26 -12.87
CA PRO A 192 12.85 0.59 -13.25
C PRO A 192 12.88 0.83 -14.77
N ARG A 193 11.76 0.58 -15.43
CA ARG A 193 11.61 0.82 -16.87
C ARG A 193 11.13 2.24 -17.13
N THR A 194 10.31 2.77 -16.24
CA THR A 194 9.71 4.11 -16.36
C THR A 194 10.67 5.21 -15.93
N ILE A 195 10.49 6.41 -16.49
CA ILE A 195 11.25 7.60 -16.10
C ILE A 195 10.88 8.02 -14.68
N LEU A 196 9.60 7.96 -14.31
CA LEU A 196 9.16 8.24 -12.94
C LEU A 196 9.73 7.23 -11.94
N GLY A 197 9.80 5.94 -12.29
CA GLY A 197 10.35 4.90 -11.44
C GLY A 197 11.84 5.14 -11.16
N LYS A 198 12.61 5.54 -12.19
CA LYS A 198 14.01 5.94 -12.04
C LYS A 198 14.16 7.13 -11.09
N PHE A 199 13.34 8.16 -11.26
CA PHE A 199 13.37 9.34 -10.39
C PHE A 199 13.02 8.99 -8.94
N PHE A 200 12.01 8.15 -8.73
CA PHE A 200 11.63 7.67 -7.41
C PHE A 200 12.78 6.93 -6.72
N ILE A 201 13.48 6.03 -7.42
CA ILE A 201 14.59 5.28 -6.84
C ILE A 201 15.75 6.18 -6.45
N ILE A 202 16.06 7.21 -7.24
CA ILE A 202 17.09 8.20 -6.89
C ILE A 202 16.74 8.88 -5.55
N LEU A 203 15.51 9.34 -5.39
CA LEU A 203 15.06 9.95 -4.13
C LEU A 203 15.04 8.94 -2.98
N PHE A 204 14.58 7.72 -3.23
CA PHE A 204 14.51 6.66 -2.23
C PHE A 204 15.90 6.33 -1.67
N VAL A 205 16.92 6.19 -2.53
CA VAL A 205 18.29 5.91 -2.10
C VAL A 205 18.85 7.03 -1.22
N VAL A 206 18.58 8.29 -1.55
CA VAL A 206 19.04 9.44 -0.74
C VAL A 206 18.40 9.48 0.65
N VAL A 207 17.15 9.03 0.78
CA VAL A 207 16.43 9.00 2.06
C VAL A 207 16.75 7.74 2.88
N ALA A 208 17.02 6.63 2.20
CA ALA A 208 17.23 5.33 2.84
C ALA A 208 18.67 5.14 3.35
N LEU A 209 19.65 5.86 2.78
CA LEU A 209 21.07 5.84 3.17
C LEU A 209 21.37 6.90 4.25
#